data_AF-A0A1Q5RAP4-F1
#
_entry.id   AF-A0A1Q5RAP4-F1
#
_cell.length_a   1.000
_cell.length_b   1.000
_cell.length_c   1.000
_cell.angle_alpha   90.00
_cell.angle_beta   90.00
_cell.angle_gamma   90.00
#
_symmetry.space_group_name_H-M   'P 1'
#
loop_
_entity.id
_entity.type
_entity.pdbx_description
1 polymer ?
#
loop_
_entity_poly.entity_id
_entity_poly.type
_entity_poly.pdbx_seq_one_letter_code
_entity_poly.pdbx_strand_id
1 'polypeptide(L)'
;MLDGLRQFIADIVAPHAQDRVFGDNDYRLAATALLVHVVSLDGQPTAAEQRKLHNLIESHFGLDRGTADRLIADATQVEGEAVDLYRFTSIIMRALDEEGRKRIVQMMWELVYADGQVSEFEDNVVWRASDLLGISQRDRIDLKHAVAERAGGQVKDGAVGG
;
A
#
# COMPACT_ATOMS: atom_id res chain seq x y z
N MET A 1 28.05 -18.90 11.33
CA MET A 1 29.18 -18.18 10.66
C MET A 1 28.72 -17.43 9.42
N LEU A 2 27.79 -17.99 8.62
CA LEU A 2 27.19 -17.28 7.47
C LEU A 2 26.27 -16.11 7.89
N ASP A 3 25.71 -16.16 9.11
CA ASP A 3 24.80 -15.13 9.63
C ASP A 3 25.49 -13.78 9.81
N GLY A 4 26.76 -13.79 10.23
CA GLY A 4 27.55 -12.56 10.39
C GLY A 4 27.87 -11.87 9.07
N LEU A 5 28.06 -12.64 7.98
CA LEU A 5 28.27 -12.08 6.65
C LEU A 5 26.97 -11.49 6.08
N ARG A 6 25.82 -12.13 6.33
CA ARG A 6 24.51 -11.61 5.94
C ARG A 6 24.19 -10.30 6.66
N GLN A 7 24.50 -10.23 7.95
CA GLN A 7 24.29 -9.02 8.75
C GLN A 7 25.19 -7.87 8.28
N PHE A 8 26.47 -8.15 8.01
CA PHE A 8 27.40 -7.14 7.50
C PHE A 8 27.02 -6.58 6.12
N ILE A 9 26.54 -7.44 5.20
CA ILE A 9 26.07 -6.99 3.89
C ILE A 9 24.78 -6.17 4.04
N ALA A 10 23.86 -6.58 4.91
CA ALA A 10 22.64 -5.82 5.20
C ALA A 10 22.95 -4.42 5.77
N ASP A 11 23.94 -4.32 6.66
CA ASP A 11 24.32 -3.05 7.31
C ASP A 11 24.98 -2.05 6.33
N ILE A 12 25.66 -2.55 5.29
CA ILE A 12 26.30 -1.70 4.26
C ILE A 12 25.29 -1.27 3.19
N VAL A 13 24.38 -2.17 2.80
CA VAL A 13 23.40 -1.90 1.73
C VAL A 13 22.21 -1.10 2.26
N ALA A 14 21.81 -1.31 3.51
CA ALA A 14 20.67 -0.64 4.15
C ALA A 14 21.00 -0.28 5.62
N PRO A 15 21.85 0.74 5.88
CA PRO A 15 22.28 1.15 7.22
C PRO A 15 21.15 1.60 8.17
N HIS A 16 19.89 1.66 7.70
CA HIS A 16 18.70 2.01 8.50
C HIS A 16 17.75 0.82 8.70
N ALA A 17 18.05 -0.37 8.17
CA ALA A 17 17.18 -1.54 8.30
C ALA A 17 17.07 -2.06 9.76
N GLN A 18 18.06 -1.80 10.61
CA GLN A 18 18.06 -2.24 12.01
C GLN A 18 17.20 -1.38 12.95
N ASP A 19 16.87 -0.13 12.57
CA ASP A 19 16.10 0.81 13.40
C ASP A 19 14.61 0.89 13.03
N ARG A 20 14.18 0.11 12.03
CA ARG A 20 12.79 0.08 11.58
C ARG A 20 11.86 -0.44 12.67
N VAL A 21 10.65 0.13 12.74
CA VAL A 21 9.62 -0.31 13.70
C VAL A 21 9.15 -1.73 13.40
N PHE A 22 9.11 -2.07 12.11
CA PHE A 22 8.71 -3.38 11.62
C PHE A 22 9.79 -3.94 10.68
N GLY A 23 10.00 -5.26 10.74
CA GLY A 23 11.00 -5.92 9.90
C GLY A 23 10.58 -5.98 8.42
N ASP A 24 11.55 -6.21 7.53
CA ASP A 24 11.36 -6.21 6.07
C ASP A 24 10.32 -7.21 5.52
N ASN A 25 9.97 -8.23 6.30
CA ASN A 25 8.96 -9.24 5.96
C ASN A 25 7.64 -9.06 6.74
N ASP A 26 7.49 -7.97 7.49
CA ASP A 26 6.25 -7.64 8.19
C ASP A 26 5.22 -7.11 7.17
N TYR A 27 4.03 -7.69 7.18
CA TYR A 27 2.98 -7.31 6.24
C TYR A 27 2.51 -5.86 6.44
N ARG A 28 2.67 -5.28 7.63
CA ARG A 28 2.31 -3.88 7.89
C ARG A 28 3.22 -2.93 7.15
N LEU A 29 4.52 -3.22 7.12
CA LEU A 29 5.49 -2.47 6.34
C LEU A 29 5.21 -2.64 4.84
N ALA A 30 4.98 -3.87 4.38
CA ALA A 30 4.66 -4.15 2.98
C ALA A 30 3.36 -3.47 2.51
N ALA A 31 2.30 -3.52 3.32
CA ALA A 31 1.02 -2.88 3.03
C ALA A 31 1.13 -1.35 3.04
N THR A 32 1.89 -0.78 3.98
CA THR A 32 2.12 0.67 4.01
C THR A 32 2.94 1.12 2.82
N ALA A 33 3.99 0.38 2.44
CA ALA A 33 4.79 0.68 1.25
C ALA A 33 3.96 0.59 -0.03
N LEU A 34 3.06 -0.40 -0.12
CA LEU A 34 2.10 -0.51 -1.22
C LEU A 34 1.17 0.71 -1.30
N LEU A 35 0.65 1.19 -0.17
CA LEU A 35 -0.21 2.38 -0.10
C LEU A 35 0.56 3.65 -0.49
N VAL A 36 1.79 3.83 0.00
CA VAL A 36 2.66 4.95 -0.38
C VAL A 36 2.95 4.93 -1.88
N HIS A 37 3.24 3.75 -2.44
CA HIS A 37 3.52 3.59 -3.87
C HIS A 37 2.34 4.05 -4.75
N VAL A 38 1.11 3.70 -4.35
CA VAL A 38 -0.10 4.06 -5.10
C VAL A 38 -0.22 5.58 -5.29
N VAL A 39 -0.05 6.37 -4.20
CA VAL A 39 -0.24 7.83 -4.23
C VAL A 39 1.01 8.63 -4.62
N SER A 40 2.16 7.97 -4.74
CA SER A 40 3.41 8.63 -5.13
C SER A 40 3.72 8.47 -6.62
N LEU A 41 2.88 7.74 -7.38
CA LEU A 41 3.21 7.33 -8.74
C LEU A 41 3.23 8.50 -9.73
N ASP A 42 2.29 9.43 -9.63
CA ASP A 42 2.15 10.57 -10.56
C ASP A 42 2.64 11.91 -9.98
N GLY A 43 3.18 11.88 -8.76
CA GLY A 43 3.72 13.07 -8.12
C GLY A 43 3.86 12.95 -6.61
N GLN A 44 3.83 14.10 -5.95
CA GLN A 44 3.82 14.16 -4.50
C GLN A 44 2.37 14.01 -4.00
N PRO A 45 2.10 13.11 -3.03
CA PRO A 45 0.77 12.95 -2.47
C PRO A 45 0.21 14.26 -1.93
N THR A 46 -1.05 14.54 -2.19
CA THR A 46 -1.77 15.69 -1.65
C THR A 46 -1.88 15.64 -0.13
N ALA A 47 -2.14 16.78 0.50
CA ALA A 47 -2.35 16.82 1.94
C ALA A 47 -3.59 15.99 2.38
N ALA A 48 -4.56 15.78 1.50
CA ALA A 48 -5.73 14.94 1.78
C ALA A 48 -5.34 13.46 1.83
N GLU A 49 -4.57 12.99 0.86
CA GLU A 49 -4.05 11.62 0.81
C GLU A 49 -3.09 11.33 1.96
N GLN A 50 -2.17 12.25 2.27
CA GLN A 50 -1.25 12.07 3.41
C GLN A 50 -2.01 11.89 4.74
N ARG A 51 -3.04 12.72 4.99
CA ARG A 51 -3.90 12.56 6.17
C ARG A 51 -4.69 11.26 6.14
N LYS A 52 -5.18 10.87 4.97
CA LYS A 52 -5.94 9.64 4.80
C LYS A 52 -5.07 8.40 5.04
N LEU A 53 -3.86 8.37 4.48
CA LEU A 53 -2.87 7.33 4.71
C LEU A 53 -2.63 7.16 6.20
N HIS A 54 -2.29 8.25 6.89
CA HIS A 54 -2.02 8.21 8.33
C HIS A 54 -3.19 7.62 9.13
N ASN A 55 -4.42 8.11 8.89
CA ASN A 55 -5.61 7.60 9.57
C ASN A 55 -5.89 6.12 9.27
N LEU A 56 -5.64 5.68 8.04
CA LEU A 56 -5.78 4.28 7.64
C LEU A 56 -4.77 3.39 8.37
N ILE A 57 -3.51 3.84 8.47
CA ILE A 57 -2.44 3.10 9.17
C ILE A 57 -2.73 2.99 10.67
N GLU A 58 -3.09 4.09 11.34
CA GLU A 58 -3.45 4.07 12.76
C GLU A 58 -4.63 3.13 13.04
N SER A 59 -5.73 3.31 12.31
CA SER A 59 -6.97 2.58 12.57
C SER A 59 -6.89 1.11 12.18
N HIS A 60 -6.23 0.77 11.07
CA HIS A 60 -6.16 -0.61 10.60
C HIS A 60 -5.19 -1.46 11.43
N PHE A 61 -4.05 -0.89 11.83
CA PHE A 61 -3.03 -1.62 12.58
C PHE A 61 -3.08 -1.38 14.09
N GLY A 62 -3.97 -0.51 14.57
CA GLY A 62 -4.11 -0.20 15.99
C GLY A 62 -2.88 0.51 16.56
N LEU A 63 -2.26 1.39 15.78
CA LEU A 63 -1.02 2.08 16.13
C LEU A 63 -1.31 3.48 16.67
N ASP A 64 -0.46 3.94 17.59
CA ASP A 64 -0.40 5.36 17.94
C ASP A 64 0.26 6.18 16.83
N ARG A 65 0.00 7.49 16.85
CA ARG A 65 0.52 8.46 15.88
C ARG A 65 2.02 8.37 15.64
N GLY A 66 2.83 8.31 16.70
CA GLY A 66 4.28 8.28 16.56
C GLY A 66 4.80 6.97 15.96
N THR A 67 4.10 5.87 16.19
CA THR A 67 4.40 4.57 15.58
C THR A 67 3.93 4.52 14.12
N ALA A 68 2.77 5.11 13.80
CA ALA A 68 2.30 5.25 12.43
C ALA A 68 3.22 6.14 11.58
N ASP A 69 3.65 7.29 12.12
CA ASP A 69 4.60 8.21 11.46
C ASP A 69 5.90 7.49 11.09
N ARG A 70 6.46 6.72 12.02
CA ARG A 70 7.69 5.93 11.76
C ARG A 70 7.46 4.83 10.73
N LEU A 71 6.34 4.10 10.80
CA LEU A 71 6.01 3.08 9.81
C LEU A 71 5.85 3.66 8.40
N ILE A 72 5.23 4.83 8.29
CA ILE A 72 5.10 5.53 7.00
C ILE A 72 6.48 5.96 6.48
N ALA A 73 7.34 6.51 7.34
CA ALA A 73 8.70 6.89 6.96
C ALA A 73 9.53 5.67 6.49
N ASP A 74 9.48 4.57 7.24
CA ASP A 74 10.14 3.30 6.88
C ASP A 74 9.62 2.79 5.53
N ALA A 75 8.30 2.83 5.32
CA ALA A 75 7.64 2.41 4.10
C ALA A 75 8.02 3.28 2.90
N THR A 76 8.09 4.60 3.05
CA THR A 76 8.54 5.52 1.99
C THR A 76 9.99 5.26 1.60
N GLN A 77 10.87 4.93 2.55
CA GLN A 77 12.24 4.56 2.23
C GLN A 77 12.30 3.26 1.42
N VAL A 78 11.52 2.25 1.78
CA VAL A 78 11.48 0.96 1.10
C VAL A 78 10.82 1.08 -0.29
N GLU A 79 9.84 1.97 -0.45
CA GLU A 79 9.19 2.22 -1.74
C GLU A 79 10.12 2.86 -2.77
N GLY A 80 10.95 3.83 -2.34
CA GLY A 80 11.91 4.53 -3.21
C GLY A 80 12.98 3.62 -3.84
N GLU A 81 13.10 2.38 -3.38
CA GLU A 81 13.90 1.31 -3.99
C GLU A 81 13.12 0.68 -5.17
N ALA A 82 12.92 1.49 -6.22
CA ALA A 82 12.37 1.19 -7.56
C ALA A 82 11.73 -0.21 -7.80
N VAL A 83 10.39 -0.24 -7.73
CA VAL A 83 9.48 -1.22 -8.38
C VAL A 83 9.39 -2.60 -7.70
N ASP A 84 8.83 -2.65 -6.49
CA ASP A 84 8.66 -3.93 -5.77
C ASP A 84 7.21 -4.29 -5.41
N LEU A 85 6.26 -3.93 -6.27
CA LEU A 85 4.84 -4.31 -6.15
C LEU A 85 4.71 -5.83 -5.89
N TYR A 86 5.51 -6.65 -6.60
CA TYR A 86 5.55 -8.10 -6.42
C TYR A 86 6.06 -8.53 -5.04
N ARG A 87 7.10 -7.89 -4.49
CA ARG A 87 7.59 -8.21 -3.14
C ARG A 87 6.54 -7.87 -2.09
N PHE A 88 5.95 -6.67 -2.15
CA PHE A 88 4.96 -6.26 -1.17
C PHE A 88 3.73 -7.18 -1.22
N THR A 89 3.18 -7.44 -2.40
CA THR A 89 2.04 -8.34 -2.54
C THR A 89 2.39 -9.78 -2.14
N SER A 90 3.62 -10.26 -2.39
CA SER A 90 4.06 -11.58 -1.95
C SER A 90 4.13 -11.72 -0.43
N ILE A 91 4.61 -10.68 0.29
CA ILE A 91 4.62 -10.66 1.76
C ILE A 91 3.19 -10.68 2.28
N ILE A 92 2.31 -9.83 1.73
CA ILE A 92 0.90 -9.73 2.12
C ILE A 92 0.17 -11.06 1.85
N MET A 93 0.39 -11.67 0.69
CA MET A 93 -0.20 -12.97 0.30
C MET A 93 0.15 -14.10 1.27
N ARG A 94 1.34 -14.07 1.86
CA ARG A 94 1.78 -15.08 2.84
C ARG A 94 1.23 -14.84 4.24
N ALA A 95 0.91 -13.59 4.56
CA ALA A 95 0.51 -13.18 5.90
C ALA A 95 -1.01 -13.12 6.09
N LEU A 96 -1.78 -12.80 5.04
CA LEU A 96 -3.21 -12.54 5.12
C LEU A 96 -4.04 -13.52 4.29
N ASP A 97 -5.22 -13.85 4.81
CA ASP A 97 -6.28 -14.52 4.08
C ASP A 97 -6.95 -13.59 3.06
N GLU A 98 -7.93 -14.10 2.31
CA GLU A 98 -8.57 -13.33 1.26
C GLU A 98 -9.26 -12.06 1.79
N GLU A 99 -9.94 -12.14 2.93
CA GLU A 99 -10.61 -11.00 3.54
C GLU A 99 -9.61 -9.93 3.99
N GLY A 100 -8.49 -10.32 4.59
CA GLY A 100 -7.40 -9.40 4.90
C GLY A 100 -6.84 -8.72 3.64
N ARG A 101 -6.68 -9.46 2.55
CA ARG A 101 -6.22 -8.88 1.27
C ARG A 101 -7.25 -7.94 0.64
N LYS A 102 -8.54 -8.28 0.69
CA LYS A 102 -9.63 -7.38 0.27
C LYS A 102 -9.61 -6.09 1.07
N ARG A 103 -9.33 -6.16 2.38
CA ARG A 103 -9.20 -4.96 3.22
C ARG A 103 -8.04 -4.07 2.76
N ILE A 104 -6.88 -4.62 2.40
CA ILE A 104 -5.77 -3.84 1.84
C ILE A 104 -6.18 -3.16 0.52
N VAL A 105 -6.87 -3.88 -0.37
CA VAL A 105 -7.40 -3.30 -1.62
C VAL A 105 -8.39 -2.17 -1.35
N GLN A 106 -9.28 -2.35 -0.36
CA GLN A 106 -10.20 -1.30 0.05
C GLN A 106 -9.45 -0.06 0.58
N MET A 107 -8.37 -0.25 1.35
CA MET A 107 -7.54 0.87 1.83
C MET A 107 -6.90 1.64 0.67
N MET A 108 -6.43 0.95 -0.37
CA MET A 108 -5.88 1.61 -1.56
C MET A 108 -6.94 2.50 -2.22
N TRP A 109 -8.16 2.00 -2.42
CA TRP A 109 -9.26 2.81 -2.95
C TRP A 109 -9.61 3.98 -2.02
N GLU A 110 -9.71 3.74 -0.72
CA GLU A 110 -10.02 4.79 0.27
C GLU A 110 -8.98 5.91 0.26
N LEU A 111 -7.74 5.57 -0.07
CA LEU A 111 -6.63 6.49 -0.16
C LEU A 111 -6.67 7.32 -1.44
N VAL A 112 -6.78 6.70 -2.63
CA VAL A 112 -6.81 7.44 -3.92
C VAL A 112 -8.06 8.31 -4.05
N TYR A 113 -9.18 7.94 -3.43
CA TYR A 113 -10.38 8.79 -3.42
C TYR A 113 -10.31 9.93 -2.38
N ALA A 114 -9.21 10.10 -1.64
CA ALA A 114 -9.15 11.02 -0.50
C ALA A 114 -9.35 12.50 -0.88
N ASP A 115 -8.92 12.90 -2.08
CA ASP A 115 -9.06 14.27 -2.58
C ASP A 115 -10.22 14.44 -3.59
N GLY A 116 -10.90 13.34 -3.92
CA GLY A 116 -12.05 13.30 -4.82
C GLY A 116 -11.70 13.18 -6.31
N GLN A 117 -10.43 13.04 -6.69
CA GLN A 117 -9.99 12.71 -8.04
C GLN A 117 -9.18 11.42 -8.00
N VAL A 118 -9.35 10.56 -9.00
CA VAL A 118 -8.49 9.38 -9.17
C VAL A 118 -7.85 9.48 -10.54
N SER A 119 -6.53 9.46 -10.59
CA SER A 119 -5.78 9.49 -11.84
C SER A 119 -5.78 8.12 -12.51
N GLU A 120 -5.58 8.08 -13.83
CA GLU A 120 -5.45 6.82 -14.56
C GLU A 120 -4.27 5.99 -14.07
N PHE A 121 -3.21 6.64 -13.57
CA PHE A 121 -2.03 5.96 -13.04
C PHE A 121 -2.34 5.25 -11.72
N GLU A 122 -3.02 5.92 -10.80
CA GLU A 122 -3.44 5.35 -9.52
C GLU A 122 -4.41 4.18 -9.71
N ASP A 123 -5.42 4.35 -10.59
CA ASP A 123 -6.39 3.30 -10.90
C ASP A 123 -5.69 2.03 -11.43
N ASN A 124 -4.77 2.21 -12.37
CA ASN A 124 -3.99 1.12 -12.95
C ASN A 124 -3.11 0.40 -11.91
N VAL A 125 -2.49 1.14 -10.97
CA VAL A 125 -1.68 0.52 -9.91
C VAL A 125 -2.56 -0.24 -8.93
N VAL A 126 -3.68 0.33 -8.49
CA VAL A 126 -4.62 -0.36 -7.58
C VAL A 126 -5.14 -1.63 -8.24
N TRP A 127 -5.46 -1.57 -9.54
CA TRP A 127 -5.89 -2.72 -10.32
C TRP A 127 -4.82 -3.82 -10.36
N ARG A 128 -3.57 -3.46 -10.69
CA ARG A 128 -2.45 -4.39 -10.75
C ARG A 128 -2.11 -4.98 -9.38
N ALA A 129 -2.12 -4.17 -8.33
CA ALA A 129 -1.88 -4.64 -6.96
C ALA A 129 -2.96 -5.63 -6.52
N SER A 130 -4.22 -5.34 -6.82
CA SER A 130 -5.35 -6.23 -6.53
C SER A 130 -5.25 -7.57 -7.27
N ASP A 131 -4.70 -7.55 -8.48
CA ASP A 131 -4.39 -8.76 -9.25
C ASP A 131 -3.35 -9.64 -8.58
N LEU A 132 -2.24 -9.03 -8.16
CA LEU A 132 -1.16 -9.72 -7.47
C LEU A 132 -1.57 -10.22 -6.09
N LEU A 133 -2.54 -9.57 -5.44
CA LEU A 133 -3.17 -10.03 -4.19
C LEU A 133 -4.22 -11.13 -4.42
N GLY A 134 -4.42 -11.59 -5.66
CA GLY A 134 -5.32 -12.69 -5.98
C GLY A 134 -6.79 -12.39 -5.72
N ILE A 135 -7.20 -11.11 -5.75
CA ILE A 135 -8.60 -10.72 -5.57
C ILE A 135 -9.36 -10.95 -6.87
N SER A 136 -10.57 -11.51 -6.84
CA SER A 136 -11.33 -11.75 -8.07
C SER A 136 -11.69 -10.45 -8.80
N GLN A 137 -11.85 -10.49 -10.13
CA GLN A 137 -12.25 -9.30 -10.89
C GLN A 137 -13.56 -8.70 -10.38
N ARG A 138 -14.53 -9.56 -10.00
CA ARG A 138 -15.79 -9.13 -9.39
C ARG A 138 -15.55 -8.34 -8.10
N ASP A 139 -14.80 -8.92 -7.17
CA ASP A 139 -14.53 -8.25 -5.88
C ASP A 139 -13.78 -6.92 -6.07
N ARG A 140 -12.87 -6.81 -7.06
CA ARG A 140 -12.16 -5.55 -7.36
C ARG A 140 -13.14 -4.45 -7.77
N ILE A 141 -14.08 -4.79 -8.64
CA ILE A 141 -15.12 -3.88 -9.11
C ILE A 141 -16.01 -3.48 -7.93
N ASP A 142 -16.51 -4.46 -7.17
CA ASP A 142 -17.39 -4.23 -6.02
C ASP A 142 -16.73 -3.33 -4.97
N LEU A 143 -15.45 -3.56 -4.65
CA LEU A 143 -14.69 -2.72 -3.71
C LEU A 143 -14.52 -1.29 -4.21
N LYS A 144 -14.21 -1.10 -5.50
CA LYS A 144 -14.08 0.24 -6.10
C LYS A 144 -15.40 1.00 -6.02
N HIS A 145 -16.51 0.39 -6.44
CA HIS A 145 -17.83 1.01 -6.38
C HIS A 145 -18.21 1.36 -4.94
N ALA A 146 -18.05 0.41 -4.02
CA ALA A 146 -18.42 0.62 -2.62
C ALA A 146 -17.65 1.76 -1.95
N VAL A 147 -16.37 1.97 -2.31
CA VAL A 147 -15.59 3.11 -1.80
C VAL A 147 -15.96 4.41 -2.51
N ALA A 148 -16.11 4.39 -3.85
CA ALA A 148 -16.47 5.57 -4.63
C ALA A 148 -17.82 6.16 -4.17
N GLU A 149 -18.81 5.31 -3.92
CA GLU A 149 -20.12 5.71 -3.38
C GLU A 149 -19.99 6.41 -2.02
N ARG A 150 -19.13 5.91 -1.13
CA ARG A 150 -18.88 6.52 0.20
C ARG A 150 -18.11 7.82 0.10
N ALA A 151 -17.20 7.94 -0.88
CA ALA A 151 -16.40 9.14 -1.11
C ALA A 151 -17.16 10.25 -1.86
N GLY A 152 -18.35 9.96 -2.40
CA GLY A 152 -19.08 10.87 -3.27
C GLY A 152 -18.42 11.05 -4.66
N GLY A 153 -17.47 10.18 -5.02
CA GLY A 153 -16.77 10.19 -6.30
C GLY A 153 -17.60 9.55 -7.39
N GLN A 154 -17.72 10.20 -8.55
CA GLN A 154 -18.34 9.58 -9.71
C GLN A 154 -17.42 8.46 -10.24
N VAL A 155 -17.91 7.22 -10.24
CA VAL A 155 -17.24 6.12 -10.92
C VAL A 155 -17.24 6.44 -12.42
N LYS A 156 -16.09 6.82 -12.96
CA LYS A 156 -15.91 6.80 -14.41
C LYS A 156 -15.77 5.33 -14.80
N ASP A 157 -16.90 4.74 -15.19
CA ASP A 157 -16.90 3.42 -15.81
C ASP A 157 -16.03 3.50 -17.06
N GLY A 158 -14.81 2.96 -16.94
CA GLY A 158 -13.98 2.65 -18.09
C GLY A 158 -14.70 1.59 -18.89
N ALA A 159 -15.22 1.98 -20.05
CA ALA A 159 -15.86 1.08 -21.00
C ALA A 159 -14.95 -0.12 -21.27
N VAL A 160 -15.30 -1.28 -20.69
CA VAL A 160 -14.77 -2.56 -21.14
C VAL A 160 -15.50 -2.86 -22.45
N GLY A 161 -14.82 -2.59 -23.55
CA GLY A 161 -15.28 -2.92 -24.89
C GLY A 161 -15.29 -4.43 -25.14
N GLY A 162 -16.28 -4.86 -25.93
CA GLY A 162 -16.17 -5.90 -26.96
C GLY A 162 -16.05 -7.34 -26.50
#